data_AF-A0A2A2EE67-F1
#
_entry.id   AF-A0A2A2EE67-F1
#
_cell.length_a   1.000
_cell.length_b   1.000
_cell.length_c   1.000
_cell.angle_alpha   90.00
_cell.angle_beta   90.00
_cell.angle_gamma   90.00
#
_symmetry.space_group_name_H-M   'P 1'
#
loop_
_entity.id
_entity.type
_entity.pdbx_description
1 polymer ?
#
loop_
_entity_poly.entity_id
_entity_poly.type
_entity_poly.pdbx_seq_one_letter_code
_entity_poly.pdbx_strand_id
1 'polypeptide(L)'
;MTDQIVDLTEGVMPGPRGPQGLRGPQGLPGVNAVPSDTAVAGYIDADESETWAALAARDECRIIMLGDSWTQYYDQLLSKTLAERLPAKWVKNYGVHGAGIRSITTNQVPLAKADSTARHPTHIVVVAGINGIMHTQGSYEDMTDNSSAMVSAIRAAWPGVPIHFWPDMARCPNNGHNSLYEALLLNLTAWGVSVHAESLWMPMRSDFAAYRADDTDPIQNIAHLTRAGYTDLAGLIAAGLRGQTIADLCSVGYTVTLQPFGEDDFPAPEEPQDNTLIASTKTCRMLVASGMVSMSLELSGLSTAGSLTTGMRYLNMRLITPRELNADGSGAYQTATHYNPFPPATPVFGDVIVADSQNVPVYGGTIRAWRAAAQGATAMEIVVDKGDTTSAWKPFAKILTTQTWPLKLGN
;
A
#
# COMPACT_ATOMS: atom_id res chain seq x y z
N MET A 1 35.39 -18.21 65.24
CA MET A 1 36.05 -16.90 65.14
C MET A 1 36.99 -16.95 63.96
N THR A 2 36.68 -16.21 62.90
CA THR A 2 37.60 -15.55 61.96
C THR A 2 36.77 -14.64 61.03
N ASP A 3 36.90 -13.34 61.28
CA ASP A 3 37.02 -12.19 60.36
C ASP A 3 36.07 -12.00 59.16
N GLN A 4 35.25 -10.94 59.26
CA GLN A 4 34.90 -10.09 58.12
C GLN A 4 35.26 -8.64 58.45
N ILE A 5 36.37 -8.18 57.87
CA ILE A 5 36.75 -6.78 57.77
C ILE A 5 35.81 -6.14 56.74
N VAL A 6 34.87 -5.31 57.21
CA VAL A 6 34.09 -4.42 56.33
C VAL A 6 34.70 -3.03 56.42
N ASP A 7 34.98 -2.48 55.25
CA ASP A 7 35.51 -1.15 54.98
C ASP A 7 34.73 -0.05 55.73
N LEU A 8 35.37 0.56 56.72
CA LEU A 8 34.78 1.57 57.61
C LEU A 8 34.81 2.99 57.01
N THR A 9 35.27 3.15 55.77
CA THR A 9 35.66 4.47 55.25
C THR A 9 34.56 5.19 54.45
N GLU A 10 33.55 4.49 53.93
CA GLU A 10 32.37 5.14 53.30
C GLU A 10 31.23 5.45 54.28
N GLY A 11 31.34 5.02 55.55
CA GLY A 11 30.29 5.20 56.55
C GLY A 11 30.21 6.59 57.20
N VAL A 12 31.19 7.49 56.96
CA VAL A 12 31.33 8.70 57.78
C VAL A 12 30.75 9.96 57.12
N MET A 13 30.67 10.06 55.79
CA MET A 13 30.05 11.23 55.14
C MET A 13 29.35 10.90 53.81
N PRO A 14 28.10 10.42 53.84
CA PRO A 14 27.23 10.44 52.66
C PRO A 14 27.04 11.89 52.21
N GLY A 15 27.28 12.18 50.93
CA GLY A 15 26.95 13.49 50.35
C GLY A 15 25.46 13.83 50.53
N PRO A 16 25.07 15.12 50.46
CA PRO A 16 23.70 15.55 50.72
C PRO A 16 22.74 14.79 49.80
N ARG A 17 21.92 13.93 50.41
CA ARG A 17 20.81 13.27 49.73
C ARG A 17 19.77 14.34 49.40
N GLY A 18 19.29 14.36 48.16
CA GLY A 18 18.15 15.19 47.77
C GLY A 18 16.94 14.91 48.68
N PRO A 19 15.96 15.82 48.74
CA PRO A 19 14.78 15.64 49.56
C PRO A 19 14.12 14.30 49.22
N GLN A 20 14.01 13.44 50.23
CA GLN A 20 13.33 12.17 50.10
C GLN A 20 11.85 12.48 49.83
N GLY A 21 11.36 12.08 48.65
CA GLY A 21 9.95 12.23 48.30
C GLY A 21 9.05 11.56 49.35
N LEU A 22 7.80 12.03 49.46
CA LEU A 22 6.84 11.46 50.40
C LEU A 22 6.73 9.95 50.15
N ARG A 23 7.15 9.16 51.15
CA ARG A 23 6.98 7.71 51.12
C ARG A 23 5.50 7.43 51.31
N GLY A 24 4.83 7.06 50.22
CA GLY A 24 3.46 6.57 50.29
C GLY A 24 3.35 5.37 51.25
N PRO A 25 2.18 5.12 51.85
CA PRO A 25 1.98 3.97 52.72
C PRO A 25 2.39 2.67 52.01
N GLN A 26 3.23 1.86 52.67
CA GLN A 26 3.61 0.56 52.13
C GLN A 26 2.42 -0.40 52.27
N GLY A 27 1.84 -0.82 51.13
CA GLY A 27 0.76 -1.80 51.12
C GLY A 27 1.23 -3.18 51.61
N LEU A 28 0.45 -3.81 52.49
CA LEU A 28 0.64 -5.22 52.83
C LEU A 28 0.24 -6.10 51.64
N PRO A 29 0.88 -7.28 51.45
CA PRO A 29 0.42 -8.24 50.46
C PRO A 29 -1.05 -8.62 50.72
N GLY A 30 -1.91 -8.30 49.76
CA GLY A 30 -3.28 -8.83 49.67
C GLY A 30 -4.44 -7.96 50.18
N VAL A 31 -4.23 -6.88 50.95
CA VAL A 31 -5.37 -6.11 51.52
C VAL A 31 -5.04 -4.62 51.69
N ASN A 32 -5.10 -3.86 50.59
CA ASN A 32 -5.30 -2.38 50.49
C ASN A 32 -5.24 -1.96 49.02
N ALA A 33 -5.65 -2.84 48.12
CA ALA A 33 -5.52 -2.64 46.70
C ALA A 33 -6.46 -1.51 46.23
N VAL A 34 -7.64 -1.28 46.82
CA VAL A 34 -8.67 -0.41 46.23
C VAL A 34 -8.23 1.03 45.87
N PRO A 35 -7.56 1.84 46.72
CA PRO A 35 -7.10 3.17 46.31
C PRO A 35 -5.88 3.10 45.37
N SER A 36 -5.00 2.12 45.57
CA SER A 36 -3.84 1.88 44.69
C SER A 36 -4.25 1.30 43.34
N ASP A 37 -5.35 0.56 43.26
CA ASP A 37 -5.98 0.00 42.07
C ASP A 37 -6.74 1.09 41.34
N THR A 38 -7.31 2.06 42.06
CA THR A 38 -7.91 3.24 41.44
C THR A 38 -6.81 4.13 40.85
N ALA A 39 -5.67 4.27 41.55
CA ALA A 39 -4.50 4.98 41.02
C ALA A 39 -3.87 4.23 39.83
N VAL A 40 -3.69 2.90 39.92
CA VAL A 40 -3.17 2.06 38.84
C VAL A 40 -4.15 2.02 37.66
N ALA A 41 -5.45 1.86 37.89
CA ALA A 41 -6.47 1.96 36.84
C ALA A 41 -6.46 3.36 36.22
N GLY A 42 -6.29 4.41 37.02
CA GLY A 42 -6.11 5.78 36.53
C GLY A 42 -4.86 5.94 35.66
N TYR A 43 -3.74 5.28 36.02
CA TYR A 43 -2.54 5.25 35.19
C TYR A 43 -2.74 4.43 33.92
N ILE A 44 -3.48 3.31 33.97
CA ILE A 44 -3.79 2.50 32.78
C ILE A 44 -4.72 3.25 31.82
N ASP A 45 -5.73 3.97 32.35
CA ASP A 45 -6.69 4.74 31.57
C ASP A 45 -6.11 6.07 31.05
N ALA A 46 -5.05 6.59 31.68
CA ALA A 46 -4.38 7.80 31.23
C ALA A 46 -3.32 7.47 30.15
N ASP A 47 -3.62 7.81 28.89
CA ASP A 47 -2.75 7.62 27.72
C ASP A 47 -1.35 8.28 27.86
N GLU A 48 -1.17 9.21 28.81
CA GLU A 48 0.09 9.90 29.08
C GLU A 48 0.94 9.23 30.17
N SER A 49 0.45 8.18 30.83
CA SER A 49 1.18 7.57 31.95
C SER A 49 2.31 6.63 31.50
N GLU A 50 3.39 6.57 32.28
CA GLU A 50 4.49 5.63 32.04
C GLU A 50 4.04 4.16 32.19
N THR A 51 3.03 3.90 33.04
CA THR A 51 2.45 2.56 33.21
C THR A 51 1.70 2.13 31.96
N TRP A 52 0.98 3.07 31.34
CA TRP A 52 0.36 2.85 30.03
C TRP A 52 1.42 2.61 28.96
N ALA A 53 2.45 3.46 28.87
CA ALA A 53 3.54 3.27 27.90
C ALA A 53 4.21 1.89 28.04
N ALA A 54 4.43 1.42 29.27
CA ALA A 54 4.98 0.08 29.55
C ALA A 54 4.01 -1.07 29.19
N LEU A 55 2.70 -0.87 29.30
CA LEU A 55 1.68 -1.83 28.88
C LEU A 55 1.44 -1.81 27.37
N ALA A 56 1.54 -0.65 26.74
CA ALA A 56 1.50 -0.47 25.29
C ALA A 56 2.71 -1.11 24.61
N ALA A 57 3.86 -1.14 25.29
CA ALA A 57 5.05 -1.86 24.88
C ALA A 57 4.93 -3.39 25.00
N ARG A 58 3.83 -3.94 25.54
CA ARG A 58 3.53 -5.37 25.38
C ARG A 58 3.06 -5.59 23.95
N ASP A 59 3.65 -6.56 23.25
CA ASP A 59 3.47 -6.91 21.82
C ASP A 59 2.03 -7.32 21.40
N GLU A 60 0.99 -6.83 22.06
CA GLU A 60 -0.40 -7.14 21.75
C GLU A 60 -0.96 -6.16 20.71
N CYS A 61 -1.06 -6.61 19.45
CA CYS A 61 -1.64 -5.83 18.37
C CYS A 61 -3.15 -5.59 18.61
N ARG A 62 -3.57 -4.32 18.60
CA ARG A 62 -4.95 -3.86 18.83
C ARG A 62 -5.34 -2.86 17.77
N ILE A 63 -6.31 -3.20 16.92
CA ILE A 63 -6.58 -2.43 15.70
C ILE A 63 -7.99 -1.85 15.73
N ILE A 64 -8.11 -0.54 15.56
CA ILE A 64 -9.36 0.07 15.13
C ILE A 64 -9.33 0.15 13.60
N MET A 65 -10.32 -0.47 12.95
CA MET A 65 -10.52 -0.45 11.52
C MET A 65 -11.69 0.49 11.19
N LEU A 66 -11.40 1.51 10.38
CA LEU A 66 -12.34 2.48 9.85
C LEU A 66 -12.40 2.30 8.34
N GLY A 67 -13.54 2.61 7.72
CA GLY A 67 -13.63 2.45 6.28
C GLY A 67 -15.04 2.33 5.74
N ASP A 68 -15.15 1.70 4.58
CA ASP A 68 -16.41 1.59 3.88
C ASP A 68 -16.94 0.15 3.77
N SER A 69 -17.75 -0.12 2.74
CA SER A 69 -18.19 -1.45 2.38
C SER A 69 -17.09 -2.52 2.31
N TRP A 70 -15.85 -2.20 1.93
CA TRP A 70 -14.73 -3.15 1.90
C TRP A 70 -14.38 -3.67 3.29
N THR A 71 -14.57 -2.86 4.32
CA THR A 71 -14.35 -3.33 5.69
C THR A 71 -15.52 -4.17 6.19
N GLN A 72 -16.74 -3.96 5.69
CA GLN A 72 -17.95 -4.63 6.19
C GLN A 72 -18.34 -5.89 5.42
N TYR A 73 -17.80 -6.07 4.20
CA TYR A 73 -18.21 -7.14 3.30
C TYR A 73 -17.94 -8.56 3.83
N TYR A 74 -18.72 -9.52 3.35
CA TYR A 74 -18.67 -10.94 3.76
C TYR A 74 -18.65 -11.14 5.28
N ASP A 75 -19.53 -10.43 5.99
CA ASP A 75 -19.59 -10.47 7.46
C ASP A 75 -18.23 -10.08 8.07
N GLN A 76 -17.70 -8.93 7.64
CA GLN A 76 -16.44 -8.36 8.08
C GLN A 76 -15.23 -9.29 7.88
N LEU A 77 -15.17 -9.97 6.73
CA LEU A 77 -14.11 -10.93 6.44
C LEU A 77 -12.70 -10.31 6.54
N LEU A 78 -12.56 -9.05 6.12
CA LEU A 78 -11.28 -8.34 6.16
C LEU A 78 -10.72 -8.22 7.58
N SER A 79 -11.52 -7.73 8.54
CA SER A 79 -11.07 -7.57 9.92
C SER A 79 -10.83 -8.91 10.63
N LYS A 80 -11.66 -9.92 10.36
CA LYS A 80 -11.49 -11.28 10.89
C LYS A 80 -10.19 -11.92 10.41
N THR A 81 -9.95 -11.87 9.10
CA THR A 81 -8.72 -12.43 8.50
C THR A 81 -7.48 -11.67 8.99
N LEU A 82 -7.58 -10.35 9.15
CA LEU A 82 -6.49 -9.55 9.69
C LEU A 82 -6.15 -9.92 11.14
N ALA A 83 -7.17 -10.17 11.97
CA ALA A 83 -6.98 -10.60 13.36
C ALA A 83 -6.19 -11.91 13.46
N GLU A 84 -6.52 -12.88 12.59
CA GLU A 84 -5.81 -14.16 12.49
C GLU A 84 -4.36 -13.98 12.01
N ARG A 85 -4.14 -13.05 11.07
CA ARG A 85 -2.81 -12.82 10.48
C ARG A 85 -1.86 -12.07 11.41
N LEU A 86 -2.33 -11.16 12.26
CA LEU A 86 -1.51 -10.28 13.12
C LEU A 86 -1.41 -10.70 14.59
N PRO A 87 -1.64 -11.99 14.88
CA PRO A 87 -2.18 -12.45 16.17
C PRO A 87 -2.78 -11.32 17.04
N ALA A 88 -3.72 -10.55 16.47
CA ALA A 88 -4.20 -9.36 17.12
C ALA A 88 -5.10 -9.74 18.29
N LYS A 89 -4.92 -9.07 19.44
CA LYS A 89 -5.80 -9.24 20.58
C LYS A 89 -7.25 -8.93 20.21
N TRP A 90 -7.42 -7.91 19.38
CA TRP A 90 -8.69 -7.59 18.74
C TRP A 90 -8.48 -6.72 17.50
N VAL A 91 -9.42 -6.85 16.57
CA VAL A 91 -9.66 -5.92 15.48
C VAL A 91 -11.10 -5.46 15.60
N LYS A 92 -11.32 -4.16 15.87
CA LYS A 92 -12.63 -3.55 16.04
C LYS A 92 -12.98 -2.74 14.81
N ASN A 93 -14.02 -3.14 14.11
CA ASN A 93 -14.37 -2.58 12.81
C ASN A 93 -15.61 -1.70 12.92
N TYR A 94 -15.45 -0.43 12.55
CA TYR A 94 -16.50 0.59 12.55
C TYR A 94 -16.81 1.14 11.17
N GLY A 95 -16.30 0.49 10.12
CA GLY A 95 -16.61 0.91 8.76
C GLY A 95 -18.10 0.78 8.44
N VAL A 96 -18.55 1.53 7.45
CA VAL A 96 -19.97 1.64 7.10
C VAL A 96 -20.13 1.49 5.59
N HIS A 97 -21.06 0.65 5.14
CA HIS A 97 -21.32 0.49 3.71
C HIS A 97 -21.62 1.84 3.03
N GLY A 98 -20.96 2.10 1.89
CA GLY A 98 -21.12 3.34 1.13
C GLY A 98 -20.54 4.60 1.79
N ALA A 99 -19.84 4.48 2.92
CA ALA A 99 -19.23 5.61 3.59
C ALA A 99 -18.08 6.21 2.77
N GLY A 100 -18.10 7.53 2.59
CA GLY A 100 -16.92 8.30 2.16
C GLY A 100 -16.06 8.75 3.34
N ILE A 101 -14.90 9.35 3.03
CA ILE A 101 -13.93 9.83 4.04
C ILE A 101 -14.58 10.72 5.12
N ARG A 102 -15.51 11.61 4.74
CA ARG A 102 -16.23 12.47 5.69
C ARG A 102 -16.97 11.70 6.78
N SER A 103 -17.53 10.54 6.45
CA SER A 103 -18.29 9.70 7.39
C SER A 103 -17.40 9.12 8.49
N ILE A 104 -16.10 8.94 8.21
CA ILE A 104 -15.14 8.49 9.22
C ILE A 104 -15.08 9.51 10.36
N THR A 105 -14.96 10.79 10.01
CA THR A 105 -14.94 11.91 10.96
C THR A 105 -16.26 12.03 11.73
N THR A 106 -17.39 12.02 11.03
CA THR A 106 -18.69 12.38 11.63
C THR A 106 -19.41 11.23 12.32
N ASN A 107 -19.05 9.99 12.02
CA ASN A 107 -19.77 8.82 12.53
C ASN A 107 -18.83 7.77 13.15
N GLN A 108 -17.82 7.31 12.40
CA GLN A 108 -17.06 6.13 12.80
C GLN A 108 -16.11 6.41 13.97
N VAL A 109 -15.40 7.54 13.98
CA VAL A 109 -14.53 7.93 15.10
C VAL A 109 -15.33 8.12 16.40
N PRO A 110 -16.47 8.86 16.42
CA PRO A 110 -17.32 8.93 17.60
C PRO A 110 -17.81 7.57 18.10
N LEU A 111 -18.26 6.68 17.20
CA LEU A 111 -18.73 5.33 17.57
C LEU A 111 -17.61 4.49 18.19
N ALA A 112 -16.43 4.49 17.57
CA ALA A 112 -15.26 3.78 18.08
C ALA A 112 -14.80 4.32 19.44
N LYS A 113 -14.84 5.64 19.64
CA LYS A 113 -14.49 6.26 20.92
C LYS A 113 -15.49 5.94 22.04
N ALA A 114 -16.77 5.75 21.69
CA ALA A 114 -17.81 5.37 22.65
C ALA A 114 -17.76 3.88 23.03
N ASP A 115 -17.10 3.03 22.24
CA ASP A 115 -16.95 1.61 22.53
C ASP A 115 -15.92 1.38 23.64
N SER A 116 -16.42 1.12 24.84
CA SER A 116 -15.60 0.82 26.02
C SER A 116 -14.65 -0.39 25.84
N THR A 117 -14.87 -1.24 24.84
CA THR A 117 -14.03 -2.40 24.54
C THR A 117 -12.93 -2.13 23.51
N ALA A 118 -12.92 -0.94 22.88
CA ALA A 118 -11.94 -0.52 21.87
C ALA A 118 -10.95 0.52 22.42
N ARG A 119 -10.54 0.35 23.68
CA ARG A 119 -9.60 1.25 24.35
C ARG A 119 -8.16 0.95 23.93
N HIS A 120 -7.42 2.02 23.73
CA HIS A 120 -5.98 2.02 23.47
C HIS A 120 -5.53 1.14 22.28
N PRO A 121 -5.98 1.45 21.06
CA PRO A 121 -5.45 0.81 19.85
C PRO A 121 -3.94 1.03 19.73
N THR A 122 -3.24 0.05 19.17
CA THR A 122 -1.85 0.19 18.73
C THR A 122 -1.76 0.69 17.28
N HIS A 123 -2.81 0.49 16.49
CA HIS A 123 -2.92 1.00 15.13
C HIS A 123 -4.33 1.47 14.81
N ILE A 124 -4.42 2.54 14.03
CA ILE A 124 -5.63 2.91 13.30
C ILE A 124 -5.43 2.51 11.83
N VAL A 125 -6.29 1.61 11.34
CA VAL A 125 -6.30 1.16 9.95
C VAL A 125 -7.51 1.77 9.25
N VAL A 126 -7.27 2.49 8.17
CA VAL A 126 -8.32 3.08 7.34
C VAL A 126 -8.31 2.43 5.97
N VAL A 127 -9.43 1.84 5.56
CA VAL A 127 -9.65 1.30 4.21
C VAL A 127 -10.83 2.04 3.58
N ALA A 128 -10.52 3.05 2.77
CA ALA A 128 -11.53 3.98 2.25
C ALA A 128 -11.01 4.76 1.04
N GLY A 129 -11.91 5.50 0.40
CA GLY A 129 -11.59 6.46 -0.65
C GLY A 129 -12.61 6.43 -1.78
N ILE A 130 -13.01 5.24 -2.20
CA ILE A 130 -13.80 5.02 -3.41
C ILE A 130 -15.13 5.78 -3.39
N ASN A 131 -15.89 5.76 -2.30
CA ASN A 131 -17.18 6.47 -2.26
C ASN A 131 -17.02 8.00 -2.34
N GLY A 132 -15.95 8.54 -1.76
CA GLY A 132 -15.61 9.97 -1.85
C GLY A 132 -15.03 10.38 -3.21
N ILE A 133 -14.70 9.43 -4.07
CA ILE A 133 -14.14 9.69 -5.40
C ILE A 133 -15.20 9.42 -6.47
N MET A 134 -16.04 8.41 -6.27
CA MET A 134 -17.05 7.96 -7.21
C MET A 134 -18.38 8.70 -7.09
N HIS A 135 -18.81 8.99 -5.85
CA HIS A 135 -20.19 9.42 -5.60
C HIS A 135 -20.32 10.88 -5.21
N THR A 136 -19.22 11.52 -4.81
CA THR A 136 -19.19 12.96 -4.62
C THR A 136 -18.79 13.64 -5.91
N GLN A 137 -19.55 14.66 -6.31
CA GLN A 137 -19.09 15.74 -7.21
C GLN A 137 -18.02 16.62 -6.52
N GLY A 138 -17.29 16.04 -5.56
CA GLY A 138 -16.43 16.78 -4.65
C GLY A 138 -15.23 17.32 -5.40
N SER A 139 -14.86 18.54 -5.09
CA SER A 139 -13.67 19.17 -5.64
C SER A 139 -12.41 18.55 -5.02
N TYR A 140 -11.25 18.89 -5.58
CA TYR A 140 -9.95 18.60 -4.97
C TYR A 140 -9.86 19.14 -3.53
N GLU A 141 -10.45 20.32 -3.29
CA GLU A 141 -10.54 20.95 -1.97
C GLU A 141 -11.36 20.09 -1.01
N ASP A 142 -12.52 19.59 -1.44
CA ASP A 142 -13.35 18.71 -0.61
C ASP A 142 -12.59 17.45 -0.17
N MET A 143 -11.80 16.85 -1.06
CA MET A 143 -11.01 15.67 -0.71
C MET A 143 -9.92 16.01 0.32
N THR A 144 -9.26 17.14 0.14
CA THR A 144 -8.21 17.64 1.04
C THR A 144 -8.77 17.98 2.42
N ASP A 145 -9.91 18.68 2.47
CA ASP A 145 -10.56 19.07 3.72
C ASP A 145 -11.11 17.87 4.47
N ASN A 146 -11.79 16.94 3.78
CA ASN A 146 -12.34 15.75 4.41
C ASN A 146 -11.23 14.84 4.97
N SER A 147 -10.13 14.67 4.24
CA SER A 147 -8.99 13.85 4.71
C SER A 147 -8.25 14.51 5.87
N SER A 148 -8.06 15.84 5.84
CA SER A 148 -7.47 16.61 6.95
C SER A 148 -8.33 16.54 8.22
N ALA A 149 -9.65 16.68 8.06
CA ALA A 149 -10.61 16.56 9.15
C ALA A 149 -10.64 15.15 9.74
N MET A 150 -10.56 14.11 8.90
CA MET A 150 -10.44 12.72 9.34
C MET A 150 -9.20 12.51 10.20
N VAL A 151 -8.02 12.91 9.71
CA VAL A 151 -6.76 12.75 10.46
C VAL A 151 -6.82 13.52 11.78
N SER A 152 -7.34 14.74 11.78
CA SER A 152 -7.51 15.55 12.98
C SER A 152 -8.42 14.88 14.01
N ALA A 153 -9.56 14.33 13.58
CA ALA A 153 -10.48 13.63 14.47
C ALA A 153 -9.88 12.34 15.04
N ILE A 154 -9.16 11.55 14.23
CA ILE A 154 -8.47 10.34 14.70
C ILE A 154 -7.40 10.71 15.74
N ARG A 155 -6.57 11.72 15.47
CA ARG A 155 -5.53 12.17 16.41
C ARG A 155 -6.09 12.74 17.70
N ALA A 156 -7.24 13.40 17.64
CA ALA A 156 -7.94 13.88 18.84
C ALA A 156 -8.58 12.75 19.65
N ALA A 157 -8.93 11.63 19.00
CA ALA A 157 -9.49 10.46 19.67
C ALA A 157 -8.41 9.55 20.27
N TRP A 158 -7.29 9.37 19.58
CA TRP A 158 -6.17 8.53 20.01
C TRP A 158 -4.82 9.20 19.70
N PRO A 159 -4.36 10.11 20.58
CA PRO A 159 -3.09 10.81 20.41
C PRO A 159 -1.90 9.85 20.31
N GLY A 160 -1.00 10.09 19.37
CA GLY A 160 0.23 9.31 19.20
C GLY A 160 0.06 7.92 18.55
N VAL A 161 -1.16 7.44 18.35
CA VAL A 161 -1.39 6.15 17.67
C VAL A 161 -1.12 6.28 16.17
N PRO A 162 -0.28 5.40 15.57
CA PRO A 162 -0.03 5.39 14.14
C PRO A 162 -1.31 5.21 13.30
N ILE A 163 -1.45 6.04 12.27
CA ILE A 163 -2.54 5.97 11.30
C ILE A 163 -1.97 5.38 10.01
N HIS A 164 -2.63 4.33 9.52
CA HIS A 164 -2.29 3.65 8.29
C HIS A 164 -3.49 3.69 7.34
N PHE A 165 -3.27 4.12 6.10
CA PHE A 165 -4.33 4.32 5.11
C PHE A 165 -4.08 3.45 3.88
N TRP A 166 -5.00 2.52 3.61
CA TRP A 166 -5.06 1.76 2.36
C TRP A 166 -6.22 2.30 1.53
N PRO A 167 -5.94 2.99 0.42
CA PRO A 167 -7.00 3.38 -0.50
C PRO A 167 -7.68 2.13 -1.06
N ASP A 168 -9.01 2.10 -1.02
CA ASP A 168 -9.80 1.14 -1.77
C ASP A 168 -10.12 1.68 -3.16
N MET A 169 -10.37 0.75 -4.08
CA MET A 169 -10.55 1.09 -5.48
C MET A 169 -11.42 0.05 -6.17
N ALA A 170 -12.54 0.51 -6.71
CA ALA A 170 -13.37 -0.30 -7.58
C ALA A 170 -12.79 -0.34 -9.00
N ARG A 171 -13.03 -1.43 -9.73
CA ARG A 171 -12.78 -1.57 -11.18
C ARG A 171 -13.88 -0.91 -12.04
N CYS A 172 -14.54 0.12 -11.52
CA CYS A 172 -15.66 0.78 -12.18
C CYS A 172 -15.28 2.18 -12.72
N PRO A 173 -16.12 2.78 -13.60
CA PRO A 173 -15.87 4.07 -14.21
C PRO A 173 -15.70 5.15 -13.15
N ASN A 174 -14.51 5.69 -12.96
CA ASN A 174 -14.32 6.78 -11.99
C ASN A 174 -14.44 8.18 -12.62
N ASN A 175 -14.99 8.28 -13.83
CA ASN A 175 -15.22 9.53 -14.57
C ASN A 175 -13.98 10.43 -14.69
N GLY A 176 -12.77 9.87 -14.62
CA GLY A 176 -11.53 10.65 -14.70
C GLY A 176 -11.10 11.29 -13.37
N HIS A 177 -11.70 10.91 -12.25
CA HIS A 177 -11.37 11.42 -10.91
C HIS A 177 -10.09 10.79 -10.31
N ASN A 178 -9.16 10.28 -11.13
CA ASN A 178 -7.86 9.77 -10.68
C ASN A 178 -7.06 10.81 -9.89
N SER A 179 -7.16 12.09 -10.29
CA SER A 179 -6.52 13.20 -9.59
C SER A 179 -7.02 13.37 -8.15
N LEU A 180 -8.22 12.89 -7.81
CA LEU A 180 -8.71 12.90 -6.42
C LEU A 180 -8.04 11.84 -5.54
N TYR A 181 -7.62 10.70 -6.11
CA TYR A 181 -6.76 9.76 -5.39
C TYR A 181 -5.40 10.40 -5.09
N GLU A 182 -4.79 11.09 -6.07
CA GLU A 182 -3.54 11.83 -5.83
C GLU A 182 -3.71 12.87 -4.71
N ALA A 183 -4.75 13.71 -4.79
CA ALA A 183 -5.08 14.71 -3.77
C ALA A 183 -5.13 14.09 -2.37
N LEU A 184 -5.87 12.99 -2.25
CA LEU A 184 -6.06 12.25 -1.00
C LEU A 184 -4.73 11.72 -0.47
N LEU A 185 -3.96 11.01 -1.29
CA LEU A 185 -2.73 10.34 -0.85
C LEU A 185 -1.63 11.35 -0.51
N LEU A 186 -1.47 12.41 -1.30
CA LEU A 186 -0.51 13.48 -1.03
C LEU A 186 -0.86 14.22 0.25
N ASN A 187 -2.14 14.58 0.45
CA ASN A 187 -2.57 15.25 1.66
C ASN A 187 -2.35 14.37 2.90
N LEU A 188 -2.78 13.10 2.87
CA LEU A 188 -2.57 12.18 3.99
C LEU A 188 -1.08 12.00 4.33
N THR A 189 -0.23 11.88 3.30
CA THR A 189 1.23 11.80 3.47
C THR A 189 1.78 13.07 4.13
N ALA A 190 1.37 14.26 3.68
CA ALA A 190 1.78 15.55 4.26
C ALA A 190 1.34 15.67 5.73
N TRP A 191 0.22 15.06 6.10
CA TRP A 191 -0.25 14.96 7.47
C TRP A 191 0.50 13.92 8.31
N GLY A 192 1.44 13.15 7.75
CA GLY A 192 2.21 12.13 8.46
C GLY A 192 1.46 10.81 8.67
N VAL A 193 0.46 10.52 7.82
CA VAL A 193 -0.18 9.20 7.77
C VAL A 193 0.70 8.23 6.98
N SER A 194 0.78 6.98 7.42
CA SER A 194 1.42 5.91 6.63
C SER A 194 0.48 5.51 5.50
N VAL A 195 0.73 6.03 4.30
CA VAL A 195 -0.08 5.75 3.12
C VAL A 195 0.45 4.52 2.38
N HIS A 196 -0.45 3.58 2.14
CA HIS A 196 -0.18 2.26 1.58
C HIS A 196 -0.81 2.13 0.20
N ALA A 197 -0.27 2.87 -0.76
CA ALA A 197 -0.82 2.96 -2.12
C ALA A 197 -0.72 1.65 -2.93
N GLU A 198 -0.03 0.63 -2.42
CA GLU A 198 0.06 -0.68 -3.05
C GLU A 198 -1.31 -1.39 -3.16
N SER A 199 -2.29 -1.09 -2.31
CA SER A 199 -3.65 -1.65 -2.43
C SER A 199 -4.35 -1.24 -3.74
N LEU A 200 -3.97 -0.10 -4.33
CA LEU A 200 -4.52 0.37 -5.60
C LEU A 200 -4.16 -0.53 -6.79
N TRP A 201 -3.21 -1.45 -6.63
CA TRP A 201 -2.80 -2.38 -7.69
C TRP A 201 -3.56 -3.71 -7.65
N MET A 202 -4.35 -3.97 -6.60
CA MET A 202 -5.26 -5.11 -6.57
C MET A 202 -6.20 -5.15 -7.79
N PRO A 203 -6.81 -4.04 -8.23
CA PRO A 203 -7.54 -3.99 -9.49
C PRO A 203 -6.68 -4.12 -10.75
N MET A 204 -5.37 -4.31 -10.67
CA MET A 204 -4.51 -4.54 -11.85
C MET A 204 -4.04 -6.00 -11.99
N ARG A 205 -4.47 -6.89 -11.11
CA ARG A 205 -4.20 -8.33 -11.25
C ARG A 205 -4.90 -8.89 -12.49
N SER A 206 -4.16 -9.66 -13.29
CA SER A 206 -4.58 -10.07 -14.64
C SER A 206 -5.75 -11.08 -14.67
N ASP A 207 -6.11 -11.69 -13.55
CA ASP A 207 -6.98 -12.86 -13.49
C ASP A 207 -8.39 -12.59 -12.93
N PHE A 208 -8.76 -11.33 -12.65
CA PHE A 208 -10.00 -10.96 -11.95
C PHE A 208 -10.19 -11.67 -10.59
N ALA A 209 -9.24 -12.48 -10.12
CA ALA A 209 -9.44 -13.35 -8.96
C ALA A 209 -9.72 -12.57 -7.68
N ALA A 210 -9.27 -11.31 -7.63
CA ALA A 210 -9.50 -10.41 -6.53
C ALA A 210 -10.90 -9.76 -6.53
N TYR A 211 -11.63 -9.69 -7.66
CA TYR A 211 -12.93 -9.00 -7.77
C TYR A 211 -14.08 -9.94 -8.05
N ARG A 212 -15.25 -9.60 -7.53
CA ARG A 212 -16.45 -10.44 -7.66
C ARG A 212 -16.85 -10.58 -9.14
N ALA A 213 -17.45 -11.71 -9.44
CA ALA A 213 -18.08 -11.99 -10.74
C ALA A 213 -19.39 -12.76 -10.56
N ASP A 214 -19.88 -12.84 -9.32
CA ASP A 214 -20.96 -13.72 -8.87
C ASP A 214 -22.24 -12.96 -8.46
N ASP A 215 -22.24 -11.63 -8.52
CA ASP A 215 -23.41 -10.81 -8.27
C ASP A 215 -24.25 -10.59 -9.54
N THR A 216 -25.56 -10.47 -9.35
CA THR A 216 -26.49 -10.10 -10.42
C THR A 216 -26.41 -8.62 -10.79
N ASP A 217 -25.92 -7.77 -9.88
CA ASP A 217 -25.58 -6.38 -10.16
C ASP A 217 -24.12 -6.30 -10.68
N PRO A 218 -23.90 -5.99 -11.97
CA PRO A 218 -22.57 -5.89 -12.55
C PRO A 218 -21.68 -4.84 -11.85
N ILE A 219 -22.27 -3.83 -11.20
CA ILE A 219 -21.52 -2.82 -10.46
C ILE A 219 -20.92 -3.43 -9.19
N GLN A 220 -21.64 -4.30 -8.47
CA GLN A 220 -21.11 -4.97 -7.27
C GLN A 220 -19.94 -5.90 -7.60
N ASN A 221 -19.98 -6.54 -8.77
CA ASN A 221 -18.90 -7.40 -9.24
C ASN A 221 -17.56 -6.67 -9.32
N ILE A 222 -17.60 -5.42 -9.79
CA ILE A 222 -16.39 -4.62 -10.00
C ILE A 222 -16.11 -3.65 -8.84
N ALA A 223 -17.06 -3.44 -7.94
CA ALA A 223 -16.92 -2.56 -6.78
C ALA A 223 -16.34 -3.26 -5.54
N HIS A 224 -16.48 -4.59 -5.43
CA HIS A 224 -16.07 -5.35 -4.24
C HIS A 224 -15.14 -6.51 -4.58
N LEU A 225 -14.31 -6.86 -3.60
CA LEU A 225 -13.39 -7.97 -3.70
C LEU A 225 -14.08 -9.33 -3.53
N THR A 226 -13.51 -10.39 -4.11
CA THR A 226 -13.84 -11.78 -3.73
C THR A 226 -13.35 -12.09 -2.31
N ARG A 227 -13.74 -13.24 -1.76
CA ARG A 227 -13.17 -13.74 -0.50
C ARG A 227 -11.65 -13.89 -0.54
N ALA A 228 -11.11 -14.34 -1.68
CA ALA A 228 -9.66 -14.42 -1.89
C ALA A 228 -9.03 -13.02 -1.93
N GLY A 229 -9.66 -12.07 -2.64
CA GLY A 229 -9.24 -10.67 -2.66
C GLY A 229 -9.18 -10.05 -1.26
N TYR A 230 -10.20 -10.23 -0.42
CA TYR A 230 -10.16 -9.77 0.98
C TYR A 230 -9.06 -10.45 1.81
N THR A 231 -8.81 -11.74 1.57
CA THR A 231 -7.75 -12.49 2.23
C THR A 231 -6.37 -11.95 1.87
N ASP A 232 -6.19 -11.52 0.62
CA ASP A 232 -4.96 -10.90 0.12
C ASP A 232 -4.79 -9.48 0.65
N LEU A 233 -5.86 -8.67 0.68
CA LEU A 233 -5.84 -7.33 1.28
C LEU A 233 -5.49 -7.41 2.77
N ALA A 234 -6.04 -8.37 3.51
CA ALA A 234 -5.65 -8.61 4.90
C ALA A 234 -4.15 -8.96 5.02
N GLY A 235 -3.61 -9.70 4.06
CA GLY A 235 -2.18 -10.00 3.96
C GLY A 235 -1.33 -8.75 3.73
N LEU A 236 -1.75 -7.87 2.82
CA LEU A 236 -1.12 -6.57 2.55
C LEU A 236 -1.10 -5.70 3.81
N ILE A 237 -2.25 -5.55 4.48
CA ILE A 237 -2.35 -4.77 5.72
C ILE A 237 -1.44 -5.36 6.80
N ALA A 238 -1.44 -6.68 6.98
CA ALA A 238 -0.58 -7.34 7.96
C ALA A 238 0.92 -7.13 7.68
N ALA A 239 1.35 -7.18 6.42
CA ALA A 239 2.72 -6.90 6.04
C ALA A 239 3.09 -5.43 6.32
N GLY A 240 2.23 -4.49 5.92
CA GLY A 240 2.43 -3.06 6.14
C GLY A 240 2.52 -2.69 7.62
N LEU A 241 1.66 -3.29 8.47
CA LEU A 241 1.72 -3.07 9.93
C LEU A 241 2.97 -3.66 10.60
N ARG A 242 3.61 -4.66 10.00
CA ARG A 242 4.90 -5.21 10.45
C ARG A 242 6.11 -4.44 9.93
N GLY A 243 5.90 -3.39 9.13
CA GLY A 243 6.99 -2.69 8.44
C GLY A 243 7.69 -3.56 7.39
N GLN A 244 7.04 -4.63 6.90
CA GLN A 244 7.59 -5.45 5.84
C GLN A 244 7.46 -4.72 4.51
N THR A 245 8.55 -4.70 3.73
CA THR A 245 8.49 -4.25 2.35
C THR A 245 7.62 -5.21 1.55
N ILE A 246 6.56 -4.69 0.93
CA ILE A 246 5.63 -5.46 0.10
C ILE A 246 6.28 -5.67 -1.29
N ALA A 247 7.30 -6.52 -1.35
CA ALA A 247 8.09 -6.71 -2.57
C ALA A 247 7.45 -7.68 -3.59
N ASP A 248 6.53 -8.56 -3.19
CA ASP A 248 6.21 -9.77 -3.98
C ASP A 248 4.73 -9.96 -4.37
N LEU A 249 3.84 -8.97 -4.21
CA LEU A 249 2.39 -9.24 -4.17
C LEU A 249 1.61 -9.10 -5.47
N CYS A 250 2.22 -8.70 -6.60
CA CYS A 250 1.49 -8.55 -7.86
C CYS A 250 2.30 -9.05 -9.08
N SER A 251 1.91 -10.20 -9.63
CA SER A 251 2.20 -10.51 -11.03
C SER A 251 1.21 -9.74 -11.91
N VAL A 252 1.65 -8.65 -12.52
CA VAL A 252 0.88 -7.99 -13.58
C VAL A 252 1.22 -8.69 -14.89
N GLY A 253 0.22 -9.31 -15.51
CA GLY A 253 0.37 -9.83 -16.86
C GLY A 253 0.60 -8.68 -17.83
N TYR A 254 1.65 -8.73 -18.64
CA TYR A 254 1.85 -7.79 -19.74
C TYR A 254 1.97 -8.57 -21.03
N THR A 255 1.26 -8.12 -22.06
CA THR A 255 1.60 -8.47 -23.43
C THR A 255 2.91 -7.80 -23.78
N VAL A 256 3.93 -8.56 -24.19
CA VAL A 256 5.24 -8.03 -24.56
C VAL A 256 5.44 -8.16 -26.05
N THR A 257 5.66 -7.03 -26.72
CA THR A 257 6.14 -7.02 -28.11
C THR A 257 7.60 -6.61 -28.10
N LEU A 258 8.46 -7.45 -28.67
CA LEU A 258 9.91 -7.21 -28.79
C LEU A 258 10.24 -6.85 -30.24
N GLN A 259 10.85 -5.69 -30.46
CA GLN A 259 11.25 -5.24 -31.79
C GLN A 259 12.71 -4.72 -31.75
N PRO A 260 13.65 -5.38 -32.44
CA PRO A 260 15.02 -4.91 -32.54
C PRO A 260 15.24 -3.98 -33.74
N PHE A 261 16.12 -2.99 -33.59
CA PHE A 261 16.41 -2.00 -34.64
C PHE A 261 17.91 -1.71 -34.81
N GLY A 262 18.29 -1.32 -36.03
CA GLY A 262 19.58 -0.70 -36.34
C GLY A 262 19.68 0.72 -35.79
N GLU A 263 20.84 1.36 -35.97
CA GLU A 263 21.10 2.72 -35.47
C GLU A 263 20.14 3.78 -36.06
N ASP A 264 19.70 3.58 -37.31
CA ASP A 264 18.87 4.52 -38.07
C ASP A 264 17.43 4.00 -38.37
N ASP A 265 17.06 2.84 -37.84
CA ASP A 265 15.83 2.10 -38.24
C ASP A 265 14.69 2.18 -37.21
N PHE A 266 14.49 3.31 -36.55
CA PHE A 266 13.36 3.44 -35.62
C PHE A 266 12.02 3.53 -36.36
N PRO A 267 11.07 2.62 -36.12
CA PRO A 267 9.76 2.71 -36.75
C PRO A 267 9.00 3.90 -36.19
N ALA A 268 8.07 4.43 -37.00
CA ALA A 268 7.05 5.32 -36.48
C ALA A 268 6.27 4.60 -35.35
N PRO A 269 5.80 5.33 -34.33
CA PRO A 269 5.01 4.74 -33.24
C PRO A 269 3.63 4.30 -33.74
N GLU A 270 3.56 3.20 -34.49
CA GLU A 270 2.30 2.54 -34.86
C GLU A 270 1.85 1.60 -33.74
N GLU A 271 0.54 1.41 -33.57
CA GLU A 271 0.00 0.46 -32.58
C GLU A 271 0.56 -0.95 -32.83
N PRO A 272 0.88 -1.72 -31.77
CA PRO A 272 1.39 -3.07 -31.95
C PRO A 272 0.38 -3.92 -32.71
N GLN A 273 0.79 -4.47 -33.86
CA GLN A 273 0.04 -5.51 -34.54
C GLN A 273 0.13 -6.82 -33.73
N ASP A 274 -0.95 -7.58 -33.68
CA ASP A 274 -1.26 -8.77 -32.84
C ASP A 274 -0.25 -9.96 -32.84
N ASN A 275 0.99 -9.77 -33.27
CA ASN A 275 2.06 -10.77 -33.19
C ASN A 275 2.62 -10.84 -31.77
N THR A 276 1.83 -11.49 -30.92
CA THR A 276 1.89 -11.45 -29.45
C THR A 276 2.91 -12.45 -28.92
N LEU A 277 3.88 -11.99 -28.14
CA LEU A 277 4.68 -12.85 -27.25
C LEU A 277 3.97 -12.86 -25.89
N ILE A 278 3.32 -13.97 -25.56
CA ILE A 278 2.74 -14.20 -24.24
C ILE A 278 3.86 -14.71 -23.33
N ALA A 279 4.50 -13.81 -22.59
CA ALA A 279 5.43 -14.24 -21.56
C ALA A 279 4.65 -14.71 -20.33
N SER A 280 4.90 -15.95 -19.91
CA SER A 280 4.01 -16.74 -19.05
C SER A 280 4.06 -16.45 -17.55
N THR A 281 4.98 -15.61 -17.06
CA THR A 281 4.99 -15.18 -15.65
C THR A 281 5.92 -13.99 -15.49
N LYS A 282 5.44 -12.90 -14.87
CA LYS A 282 6.23 -11.68 -14.64
C LYS A 282 5.92 -11.12 -13.27
N THR A 283 6.94 -10.94 -12.45
CA THR A 283 6.80 -10.31 -11.13
C THR A 283 7.13 -8.83 -11.29
N CYS A 284 6.11 -7.97 -11.27
CA CYS A 284 6.36 -6.55 -11.09
C CYS A 284 6.52 -6.32 -9.59
N ARG A 285 7.74 -5.99 -9.14
CA ARG A 285 8.00 -5.71 -7.72
C ARG A 285 7.79 -4.24 -7.48
N MET A 286 7.04 -3.86 -6.45
CA MET A 286 6.82 -2.46 -6.16
C MET A 286 7.35 -2.14 -4.77
N LEU A 287 8.30 -1.23 -4.71
CA LEU A 287 8.84 -0.72 -3.47
C LEU A 287 8.16 0.60 -3.14
N VAL A 288 7.20 0.57 -2.22
CA VAL A 288 6.63 1.79 -1.66
C VAL A 288 7.57 2.28 -0.56
N ALA A 289 8.17 3.44 -0.76
CA ALA A 289 9.03 4.08 0.24
C ALA A 289 8.65 5.56 0.37
N SER A 290 8.41 6.01 1.60
CA SER A 290 8.21 7.43 1.93
C SER A 290 7.08 8.14 1.16
N GLY A 291 5.94 7.47 0.95
CA GLY A 291 4.80 8.03 0.23
C GLY A 291 4.98 8.11 -1.29
N MET A 292 6.07 7.54 -1.82
CA MET A 292 6.27 7.37 -3.25
C MET A 292 6.26 5.88 -3.62
N VAL A 293 5.64 5.60 -4.75
CA VAL A 293 5.51 4.24 -5.29
C VAL A 293 6.64 4.03 -6.29
N SER A 294 7.65 3.24 -5.93
CA SER A 294 8.68 2.81 -6.88
C SER A 294 8.24 1.50 -7.50
N MET A 295 7.92 1.48 -8.79
CA MET A 295 7.66 0.24 -9.52
C MET A 295 8.97 -0.36 -10.05
N SER A 296 9.55 -1.31 -9.35
CA SER A 296 10.64 -2.13 -9.87
C SER A 296 10.09 -3.24 -10.79
N LEU A 297 10.00 -2.94 -12.08
CA LEU A 297 9.58 -3.93 -13.06
C LEU A 297 10.68 -5.00 -13.27
N GLU A 298 10.56 -6.17 -12.65
CA GLU A 298 11.49 -7.30 -12.88
C GLU A 298 10.93 -8.24 -13.96
N LEU A 299 11.35 -8.06 -15.21
CA LEU A 299 11.00 -8.99 -16.29
C LEU A 299 11.99 -10.14 -16.36
N SER A 300 11.64 -11.30 -15.82
CA SER A 300 12.42 -12.54 -15.94
C SER A 300 11.95 -13.44 -17.08
N GLY A 301 12.84 -14.31 -17.58
CA GLY A 301 12.52 -15.28 -18.63
C GLY A 301 12.22 -14.67 -20.00
N LEU A 302 12.76 -13.47 -20.29
CA LEU A 302 12.65 -12.86 -21.61
C LEU A 302 13.38 -13.71 -22.65
N SER A 303 12.64 -14.40 -23.51
CA SER A 303 13.17 -14.99 -24.74
C SER A 303 12.81 -14.08 -25.91
N THR A 304 13.80 -13.59 -26.65
CA THR A 304 13.54 -12.85 -27.88
C THR A 304 12.93 -13.79 -28.92
N ALA A 305 11.79 -13.41 -29.53
CA ALA A 305 11.18 -14.17 -30.64
C ALA A 305 12.00 -14.12 -31.95
N GLY A 306 13.24 -13.65 -31.89
CA GLY A 306 14.21 -13.65 -32.97
C GLY A 306 15.63 -13.60 -32.38
N SER A 307 16.62 -14.05 -33.14
CA SER A 307 18.02 -13.92 -32.75
C SER A 307 18.42 -12.44 -32.83
N LEU A 308 18.74 -11.81 -31.70
CA LEU A 308 19.39 -10.50 -31.69
C LEU A 308 20.72 -10.63 -32.46
N THR A 309 20.91 -9.83 -33.50
CA THR A 309 22.12 -9.85 -34.32
C THR A 309 23.10 -8.77 -33.87
N THR A 310 24.37 -8.93 -34.25
CA THR A 310 25.44 -7.96 -33.96
C THR A 310 25.11 -6.55 -34.44
N GLY A 311 24.46 -6.42 -35.60
CA GLY A 311 24.12 -5.11 -36.20
C GLY A 311 22.99 -4.35 -35.50
N MET A 312 22.24 -4.99 -34.60
CA MET A 312 21.15 -4.34 -33.86
C MET A 312 21.72 -3.57 -32.67
N ARG A 313 21.39 -2.28 -32.55
CA ARG A 313 21.79 -1.43 -31.42
C ARG A 313 20.70 -1.32 -30.37
N TYR A 314 19.46 -1.21 -30.81
CA TYR A 314 18.33 -0.97 -29.93
C TYR A 314 17.41 -2.18 -29.84
N LEU A 315 16.84 -2.37 -28.65
CA LEU A 315 15.73 -3.28 -28.42
C LEU A 315 14.58 -2.50 -27.81
N ASN A 316 13.47 -2.41 -28.53
CA ASN A 316 12.23 -1.85 -28.03
C ASN A 316 11.34 -2.97 -27.47
N MET A 317 10.85 -2.77 -26.25
CA MET A 317 9.91 -3.65 -25.59
C MET A 317 8.66 -2.86 -25.23
N ARG A 318 7.53 -3.25 -25.82
CA ARG A 318 6.24 -2.68 -25.46
C ARG A 318 5.48 -3.62 -24.55
N LEU A 319 5.08 -3.10 -23.40
CA LEU A 319 4.29 -3.77 -22.39
C LEU A 319 2.91 -3.13 -22.37
N ILE A 320 1.86 -3.92 -22.52
CA ILE A 320 0.49 -3.42 -22.38
C ILE A 320 -0.21 -4.32 -21.36
N THR A 321 -0.84 -3.71 -20.36
CA THR A 321 -1.73 -4.45 -19.44
C THR A 321 -2.81 -5.15 -20.26
N PRO A 322 -3.20 -6.40 -19.94
CA PRO A 322 -4.03 -7.20 -20.81
C PRO A 322 -5.35 -6.47 -21.06
N ARG A 323 -5.86 -6.60 -22.29
CA ARG A 323 -7.21 -6.13 -22.60
C ARG A 323 -8.18 -6.88 -21.70
N GLU A 324 -9.00 -6.15 -20.95
CA GLU A 324 -10.02 -6.78 -20.12
C GLU A 324 -10.99 -7.54 -21.04
N LEU A 325 -11.26 -8.81 -20.72
CA LEU A 325 -12.34 -9.59 -21.34
C LEU A 325 -13.55 -9.54 -20.42
N ASN A 326 -14.75 -9.73 -20.96
CA ASN A 326 -15.94 -9.88 -20.13
C ASN A 326 -15.82 -11.09 -19.19
N ALA A 327 -16.62 -11.13 -18.12
CA ALA A 327 -16.61 -12.21 -17.12
C ALA A 327 -16.88 -13.61 -17.72
N ASP A 328 -17.54 -13.67 -18.87
CA ASP A 328 -17.81 -14.90 -19.65
C ASP A 328 -16.70 -15.23 -20.66
N GLY A 329 -15.60 -14.47 -20.67
CA GLY A 329 -14.51 -14.57 -21.62
C GLY A 329 -14.84 -14.08 -23.03
N SER A 330 -16.04 -13.53 -23.27
CA SER A 330 -16.49 -13.12 -24.59
C SER A 330 -16.16 -11.64 -24.86
N GLY A 331 -15.40 -11.37 -25.93
CA GLY A 331 -15.13 -10.01 -26.39
C GLY A 331 -14.31 -9.12 -25.44
N ALA A 332 -13.93 -7.95 -25.94
CA ALA A 332 -13.28 -6.93 -25.14
C ALA A 332 -14.30 -6.30 -24.19
N TYR A 333 -13.99 -6.31 -22.90
CA TYR A 333 -14.66 -5.54 -21.88
C TYR A 333 -14.78 -4.07 -22.34
N GLN A 334 -15.94 -3.46 -22.19
CA GLN A 334 -16.20 -2.10 -22.68
C GLN A 334 -15.52 -1.06 -21.79
N THR A 335 -14.21 -0.91 -21.95
CA THR A 335 -13.36 0.06 -21.25
C THR A 335 -13.69 1.53 -21.56
N ALA A 336 -14.53 1.79 -22.57
CA ALA A 336 -15.00 3.15 -22.86
C ALA A 336 -15.85 3.70 -21.71
N THR A 337 -16.45 2.82 -20.91
CA THR A 337 -17.11 3.16 -19.66
C THR A 337 -16.23 2.83 -18.46
N HIS A 338 -15.57 1.67 -18.37
CA HIS A 338 -14.89 1.23 -17.15
C HIS A 338 -13.36 1.47 -17.19
N TYR A 339 -12.84 2.26 -16.25
CA TYR A 339 -11.49 2.84 -16.31
C TYR A 339 -10.51 2.09 -15.40
N ASN A 340 -9.32 1.78 -15.91
CA ASN A 340 -8.20 1.29 -15.12
C ASN A 340 -7.31 2.50 -14.73
N PRO A 341 -7.10 2.79 -13.44
CA PRO A 341 -6.71 4.14 -13.00
C PRO A 341 -5.21 4.47 -13.06
N PHE A 342 -4.36 3.58 -13.57
CA PHE A 342 -2.91 3.75 -13.52
C PHE A 342 -2.13 4.14 -14.78
N PRO A 343 -2.72 4.37 -15.96
CA PRO A 343 -1.90 5.04 -16.94
C PRO A 343 -1.67 6.47 -16.44
N PRO A 344 -0.42 6.94 -16.39
CA PRO A 344 -0.17 8.30 -15.98
C PRO A 344 -0.91 9.25 -16.94
N ALA A 345 -1.56 10.27 -16.40
CA ALA A 345 -2.36 11.22 -17.18
C ALA A 345 -1.52 11.91 -18.27
N THR A 346 -0.23 12.04 -18.00
CA THR A 346 0.82 12.46 -18.94
C THR A 346 1.83 11.31 -19.12
N PRO A 347 2.46 11.18 -20.30
CA PRO A 347 3.54 10.21 -20.46
C PRO A 347 4.68 10.48 -19.45
N VAL A 348 5.08 9.44 -18.71
CA VAL A 348 6.22 9.51 -17.80
C VAL A 348 7.43 8.88 -18.47
N PHE A 349 8.58 9.55 -18.34
CA PHE A 349 9.85 9.10 -18.88
C PHE A 349 10.82 8.77 -17.76
N GLY A 350 11.69 7.80 -18.01
CA GLY A 350 12.64 7.35 -17.02
C GLY A 350 13.80 6.58 -17.63
N ASP A 351 14.80 6.29 -16.81
CA ASP A 351 15.94 5.46 -17.19
C ASP A 351 15.73 4.02 -16.70
N VAL A 352 16.24 3.06 -17.46
CA VAL A 352 16.27 1.65 -17.08
C VAL A 352 17.70 1.11 -17.10
N ILE A 353 17.94 0.14 -16.22
CA ILE A 353 19.14 -0.70 -16.20
C ILE A 353 18.72 -2.10 -16.60
N VAL A 354 19.36 -2.66 -17.62
CA VAL A 354 19.18 -4.06 -17.99
C VAL A 354 20.28 -4.88 -17.35
N ALA A 355 19.92 -5.95 -16.65
CA ALA A 355 20.84 -6.78 -15.89
C ALA A 355 20.75 -8.26 -16.27
N ASP A 356 21.84 -8.98 -16.04
CA ASP A 356 21.89 -10.44 -16.21
C ASP A 356 21.18 -11.19 -15.06
N SER A 357 21.23 -12.52 -15.08
CA SER A 357 20.62 -13.36 -14.03
C SER A 357 21.26 -13.19 -12.65
N GLN A 358 22.44 -12.56 -12.57
CA GLN A 358 23.17 -12.28 -11.34
C GLN A 358 22.98 -10.82 -10.86
N ASN A 359 22.09 -10.05 -11.49
CA ASN A 359 21.86 -8.62 -11.26
C ASN A 359 23.07 -7.72 -11.62
N VAL A 360 23.97 -8.18 -12.49
CA VAL A 360 25.06 -7.32 -12.99
C VAL A 360 24.53 -6.46 -14.13
N PRO A 361 24.69 -5.11 -14.08
CA PRO A 361 24.28 -4.24 -15.18
C PRO A 361 24.99 -4.59 -16.48
N VAL A 362 24.20 -4.72 -17.55
CA VAL A 362 24.67 -5.09 -18.89
C VAL A 362 24.44 -3.95 -19.88
N TYR A 363 23.26 -3.32 -19.83
CA TYR A 363 22.89 -2.20 -20.71
C TYR A 363 22.13 -1.11 -19.94
N GLY A 364 22.09 0.08 -20.55
CA GLY A 364 21.17 1.15 -20.17
C GLY A 364 19.98 1.22 -21.12
N GLY A 365 19.02 2.06 -20.79
CA GLY A 365 17.89 2.34 -21.65
C GLY A 365 16.98 3.40 -21.06
N THR A 366 15.86 3.61 -21.74
CA THR A 366 14.78 4.48 -21.27
C THR A 366 13.48 3.70 -21.16
N ILE A 367 12.59 4.19 -20.30
CA ILE A 367 11.20 3.75 -20.21
C ILE A 367 10.30 4.95 -20.42
N ARG A 368 9.23 4.73 -21.19
CA ARG A 368 8.09 5.62 -21.29
C ARG A 368 6.86 4.85 -20.82
N ALA A 369 6.12 5.37 -19.85
CA ALA A 369 4.81 4.84 -19.45
C ALA A 369 3.72 5.85 -19.83
N TRP A 370 2.61 5.40 -20.41
CA TRP A 370 1.51 6.29 -20.83
C TRP A 370 0.17 5.57 -20.87
N ARG A 371 -0.89 6.37 -21.03
CA ARG A 371 -2.23 5.87 -21.34
C ARG A 371 -2.33 5.38 -22.77
N ALA A 372 -2.52 4.09 -22.96
CA ALA A 372 -2.82 3.54 -24.28
C ALA A 372 -4.13 4.15 -24.81
N ALA A 373 -4.14 4.55 -26.09
CA ALA A 373 -5.35 5.07 -26.75
C ALA A 373 -6.45 4.00 -26.78
N ALA A 374 -6.05 2.74 -26.99
CA ALA A 374 -6.88 1.59 -26.72
C ALA A 374 -7.13 1.46 -25.20
N GLN A 375 -8.34 1.88 -24.79
CA GLN A 375 -9.10 1.14 -23.80
C GLN A 375 -8.56 1.11 -22.37
N GLY A 376 -8.09 2.25 -21.83
CA GLY A 376 -7.78 2.37 -20.40
C GLY A 376 -6.58 1.55 -19.92
N ALA A 377 -5.87 0.89 -20.82
CA ALA A 377 -4.67 0.14 -20.50
C ALA A 377 -3.48 1.07 -20.18
N THR A 378 -2.60 0.59 -19.30
CA THR A 378 -1.28 1.20 -19.13
C THR A 378 -0.35 0.58 -20.15
N ALA A 379 0.20 1.42 -21.02
CA ALA A 379 1.26 1.02 -21.94
C ALA A 379 2.62 1.49 -21.39
N MET A 380 3.63 0.65 -21.55
CA MET A 380 5.02 1.01 -21.30
C MET A 380 5.85 0.63 -22.53
N GLU A 381 6.83 1.46 -22.85
CA GLU A 381 7.78 1.28 -23.93
C GLU A 381 9.17 1.40 -23.31
N ILE A 382 9.94 0.34 -23.41
CA ILE A 382 11.29 0.28 -22.88
C ILE A 382 12.23 0.18 -24.06
N VAL A 383 13.12 1.15 -24.21
CA VAL A 383 14.14 1.17 -25.25
C VAL A 383 15.48 0.88 -24.60
N VAL A 384 16.04 -0.28 -24.88
CA VAL A 384 17.37 -0.69 -24.42
C VAL A 384 18.39 -0.29 -25.48
N ASP A 385 19.47 0.37 -25.07
CA ASP A 385 20.60 0.74 -25.93
C ASP A 385 21.81 -0.14 -25.60
N LYS A 386 22.27 -0.93 -26.58
CA LYS A 386 23.50 -1.72 -26.48
C LYS A 386 24.75 -0.82 -26.45
N GLY A 387 24.67 0.37 -27.03
CA GLY A 387 25.75 1.35 -27.14
C GLY A 387 26.57 1.27 -28.43
N ASP A 388 26.42 0.20 -29.23
CA ASP A 388 27.14 0.01 -30.49
C ASP A 388 26.39 -0.94 -31.46
N THR A 389 26.89 -1.11 -32.68
CA THR A 389 26.36 -2.01 -33.74
C THR A 389 27.35 -3.13 -34.13
N THR A 390 28.39 -3.34 -33.34
CA THR A 390 29.55 -4.21 -33.69
C THR A 390 29.78 -5.35 -32.69
N SER A 391 29.31 -5.21 -31.46
CA SER A 391 29.40 -6.22 -30.41
C SER A 391 28.17 -7.15 -30.43
N ALA A 392 28.36 -8.39 -30.04
CA ALA A 392 27.25 -9.30 -29.83
C ALA A 392 26.44 -8.87 -28.60
N TRP A 393 25.11 -9.04 -28.65
CA TRP A 393 24.28 -8.86 -27.47
C TRP A 393 24.66 -9.90 -26.41
N LYS A 394 25.16 -9.43 -25.27
CA LYS A 394 25.21 -10.16 -24.00
C LYS A 394 23.81 -10.59 -23.57
N PRO A 395 23.65 -11.80 -23.01
CA PRO A 395 22.41 -12.23 -22.39
C PRO A 395 21.99 -11.30 -21.25
N PHE A 396 20.69 -11.09 -21.11
CA PHE A 396 20.11 -10.39 -19.97
C PHE A 396 18.85 -11.12 -19.53
N ALA A 397 18.50 -10.99 -18.25
CA ALA A 397 17.38 -11.68 -17.65
C ALA A 397 16.47 -10.75 -16.86
N LYS A 398 16.82 -9.47 -16.73
CA LYS A 398 16.08 -8.50 -15.93
C LYS A 398 16.17 -7.11 -16.55
N ILE A 399 15.11 -6.35 -16.37
CA ILE A 399 15.11 -4.89 -16.50
C ILE A 399 14.88 -4.38 -15.08
N LEU A 400 15.51 -3.29 -14.72
CA LEU A 400 15.37 -2.62 -13.45
C LEU A 400 15.16 -1.14 -13.75
N THR A 401 14.29 -0.51 -12.98
CA THR A 401 14.06 0.93 -13.07
C THR A 401 14.10 1.47 -11.65
N THR A 402 14.92 2.49 -11.45
CA THR A 402 15.05 3.21 -10.18
C THR A 402 14.21 4.47 -10.16
N GLN A 403 13.35 4.64 -11.17
CA GLN A 403 12.44 5.78 -11.22
C GLN A 403 11.39 5.59 -10.14
N THR A 404 11.42 6.50 -9.19
CA THR A 404 10.34 6.67 -8.26
C THR A 404 9.28 7.48 -8.98
N TRP A 405 8.17 6.84 -9.35
CA TRP A 405 7.03 7.59 -9.85
C TRP A 405 6.37 8.22 -8.62
N PRO A 406 6.40 9.55 -8.46
CA PRO A 406 5.26 10.13 -7.78
C PRO A 406 4.03 9.65 -8.55
N LEU A 407 2.94 9.36 -7.85
CA LEU A 407 1.61 9.44 -8.45
C LEU A 407 1.40 10.90 -8.89
N LYS A 408 2.16 11.41 -9.87
CA LYS A 408 1.89 12.67 -10.56
C LYS A 408 0.85 12.33 -11.59
N LEU A 409 -0.40 12.33 -11.14
CA LEU A 409 -1.59 12.09 -11.93
C LEU A 409 -2.19 13.41 -12.44
N GLY A 410 -1.46 14.53 -12.33
CA GLY A 410 -1.86 15.83 -12.88
C GLY A 410 -0.70 16.68 -13.41
N ASN A 411 -1.09 17.64 -14.26
CA ASN A 411 -0.48 18.98 -14.29
C ASN A 411 -1.24 19.86 -13.31
#